data_AF-A0A293M5I1-F1
#
_entry.id   AF-A0A293M5I1-F1
#
_cell.length_a   1.000
_cell.length_b   1.000
_cell.length_c   1.000
_cell.angle_alpha   90.00
_cell.angle_beta   90.00
_cell.angle_gamma   90.00
#
_symmetry.space_group_name_H-M   'P 1'
#
loop_
_entity.id
_entity.type
_entity.pdbx_description
1 polymer ?
#
loop_
_entity_poly.entity_id
_entity_poly.type
_entity_poly.pdbx_seq_one_letter_code
_entity_poly.pdbx_strand_id
1 'polypeptide(L)'
;MFSLLHLNAQSMQNTVEVELLLNSSGFLFDITMITETWYRPDSAVLTLPLYQHLFITRTNQRGGRLSLYTLGDKKYDVVDEFTVVCDDYEALCMTDDVVLLSVI
;
A
#
# COMPACT_ATOMS: atom_id res chain seq x y z
N MET A 1 -12.26 -4.30 16.66
CA MET A 1 -12.09 -5.36 15.65
C MET A 1 -11.04 -4.86 14.69
N PHE A 2 -9.99 -5.65 14.43
CA PHE A 2 -8.97 -5.31 13.44
C PHE A 2 -9.47 -5.69 12.04
N SER A 3 -9.24 -4.84 11.05
CA SER A 3 -9.78 -4.94 9.70
C SER A 3 -8.71 -4.60 8.66
N LEU A 4 -8.72 -5.35 7.57
CA LEU A 4 -7.70 -5.26 6.54
C LEU A 4 -8.31 -5.46 5.15
N LEU A 5 -7.92 -4.61 4.21
CA LEU A 5 -8.28 -4.71 2.81
C LEU A 5 -7.03 -4.92 1.96
N HIS A 6 -7.07 -5.90 1.06
CA HIS A 6 -6.08 -6.05 -0.01
C HIS A 6 -6.75 -5.86 -1.37
N LEU A 7 -6.21 -4.97 -2.19
CA LEU A 7 -6.71 -4.66 -3.53
C LEU A 7 -5.57 -4.83 -4.55
N ASN A 8 -5.76 -5.73 -5.51
CA ASN A 8 -4.94 -5.68 -6.72
C ASN A 8 -5.56 -4.64 -7.67
N ALA A 9 -4.90 -3.49 -7.82
CA ALA A 9 -5.44 -2.37 -8.58
C ALA A 9 -5.27 -2.52 -10.09
N GLN A 10 -4.40 -3.43 -10.55
CA GLN A 10 -3.99 -3.64 -11.95
C GLN A 10 -3.37 -2.42 -12.66
N SER A 11 -3.63 -1.20 -12.19
CA SER A 11 -2.98 0.07 -12.52
C SER A 11 -3.67 1.22 -11.77
N MET A 12 -2.95 1.94 -10.91
CA MET A 12 -3.38 3.17 -10.22
C MET A 12 -3.06 4.46 -10.99
N GLN A 13 -3.14 4.42 -12.33
CA GLN A 13 -3.01 5.63 -13.14
C GLN A 13 -4.17 6.61 -12.93
N ASN A 14 -5.35 6.11 -12.55
CA ASN A 14 -6.49 6.90 -12.13
C ASN A 14 -6.87 6.54 -10.69
N THR A 15 -6.45 7.36 -9.73
CA THR A 15 -6.67 7.10 -8.30
C THR A 15 -8.12 7.33 -7.88
N VAL A 16 -8.92 8.05 -8.69
CA VAL A 16 -10.29 8.48 -8.34
C VAL A 16 -11.23 7.29 -8.14
N GLU A 17 -11.11 6.24 -8.94
CA GLU A 17 -12.00 5.08 -8.83
C GLU A 17 -11.76 4.30 -7.54
N VAL A 18 -10.49 4.15 -7.15
CA VAL A 18 -10.13 3.50 -5.89
C VAL A 18 -10.50 4.36 -4.70
N GLU A 19 -10.29 5.68 -4.79
CA GLU A 19 -10.77 6.62 -3.78
C GLU A 19 -12.29 6.53 -3.61
N LEU A 20 -13.06 6.48 -4.71
CA LEU A 20 -14.51 6.31 -4.67
C LEU A 20 -14.91 4.96 -4.06
N LEU A 21 -14.23 3.87 -4.40
CA LEU A 21 -14.48 2.55 -3.81
C LEU A 21 -14.30 2.59 -2.28
N LEU A 22 -13.19 3.15 -1.81
CA LEU A 22 -12.87 3.22 -0.38
C LEU A 22 -13.87 4.13 0.35
N ASN A 23 -14.17 5.31 -0.21
CA ASN A 23 -15.08 6.28 0.41
C ASN A 23 -16.55 5.84 0.38
N SER A 24 -17.00 5.17 -0.69
CA SER A 24 -18.39 4.72 -0.83
C SER A 24 -18.78 3.60 0.13
N SER A 25 -17.80 2.85 0.64
CA SER A 25 -18.04 1.79 1.61
C SER A 25 -18.53 2.31 2.97
N GLY A 26 -18.25 3.59 3.30
CA GLY A 26 -18.48 4.15 4.62
C GLY A 26 -17.65 3.49 5.74
N PHE A 27 -16.74 2.58 5.38
CA PHE A 27 -15.92 1.79 6.28
C PHE A 27 -14.45 2.20 6.15
N LEU A 28 -13.80 2.39 7.29
CA LEU A 28 -12.36 2.66 7.36
C LEU A 28 -11.65 1.39 7.81
N PHE A 29 -10.82 0.83 6.94
CA PHE A 29 -9.99 -0.32 7.28
C PHE A 29 -8.79 0.14 8.12
N ASP A 30 -8.38 -0.65 9.12
CA ASP A 30 -7.17 -0.33 9.88
C ASP A 30 -5.94 -0.35 8.97
N ILE A 31 -5.92 -1.28 8.01
CA ILE A 31 -4.87 -1.47 7.02
C ILE A 31 -5.48 -1.62 5.62
N THR A 32 -4.99 -0.85 4.65
CA THR A 32 -5.28 -1.06 3.23
C THR A 32 -3.99 -1.32 2.48
N MET A 33 -3.91 -2.45 1.78
CA MET A 33 -2.77 -2.86 0.97
C MET A 33 -3.19 -2.88 -0.49
N ILE A 34 -2.36 -2.31 -1.35
CA ILE A 34 -2.61 -2.23 -2.79
C ILE A 34 -1.41 -2.78 -3.54
N THR A 35 -1.64 -3.80 -4.35
CA THR A 35 -0.67 -4.39 -5.29
C THR A 35 -0.93 -3.88 -6.70
N GLU A 36 0.07 -4.01 -7.57
CA GLU A 36 -0.03 -3.60 -8.98
C GLU A 36 -0.49 -2.14 -9.09
N THR A 37 0.17 -1.21 -8.39
CA THR A 37 -0.24 0.20 -8.45
C THR A 37 0.27 0.91 -9.71
N TRP A 38 1.38 0.49 -10.31
CA TRP A 38 1.90 1.14 -11.52
C TRP A 38 2.10 2.69 -11.41
N TYR A 39 2.33 3.25 -10.20
CA TYR A 39 2.71 4.66 -9.97
C TYR A 39 4.01 5.12 -10.62
N ARG A 40 3.97 6.03 -11.59
CA ARG A 40 5.19 6.58 -12.19
C ARG A 40 5.93 7.49 -11.20
N PRO A 41 7.26 7.67 -11.33
CA PRO A 41 8.04 8.56 -10.46
C PRO A 41 7.52 10.00 -10.41
N ASP A 42 6.81 10.43 -11.45
CA ASP A 42 6.25 11.76 -11.65
C ASP A 42 4.71 11.82 -11.52
N SER A 43 4.05 10.70 -11.22
CA SER A 43 2.59 10.66 -11.06
C SER A 43 2.15 10.91 -9.62
N ALA A 44 0.96 11.49 -9.46
CA ALA A 44 0.30 11.55 -8.17
C ALA A 44 0.03 10.14 -7.63
N VAL A 45 0.40 9.91 -6.37
CA VAL A 45 0.07 8.72 -5.59
C VAL A 45 -1.30 8.91 -4.94
N LEU A 46 -2.10 7.85 -4.80
CA LEU A 46 -3.34 7.92 -4.03
C LEU A 46 -3.01 8.34 -2.60
N THR A 47 -3.63 9.43 -2.15
CA THR A 47 -3.55 9.90 -0.78
C THR A 47 -4.89 9.71 -0.10
N LEU A 48 -4.87 9.19 1.13
CA LEU A 48 -6.04 9.03 1.97
C LEU A 48 -5.85 9.90 3.22
N PRO A 49 -6.67 10.95 3.44
CA PRO A 49 -6.38 11.99 4.44
C PRO A 49 -6.18 11.52 5.89
N LEU A 50 -6.68 10.33 6.24
CA LEU A 50 -6.60 9.74 7.58
C LEU A 50 -5.57 8.61 7.70
N TYR A 51 -4.80 8.34 6.63
CA TYR A 51 -3.87 7.23 6.59
C TYR A 51 -2.45 7.72 6.41
N GLN A 52 -1.52 7.05 7.07
CA GLN A 52 -0.11 7.11 6.70
C GLN A 52 0.10 6.17 5.50
N HIS A 53 0.94 6.57 4.57
CA HIS A 53 1.17 5.83 3.32
C HIS A 53 2.65 5.46 3.21
N LEU A 54 2.90 4.17 3.07
CA LEU A 54 4.18 3.59 2.71
C LEU A 54 4.05 2.93 1.35
N PHE A 55 5.04 3.12 0.50
CA PHE A 55 5.08 2.44 -0.79
C PHE A 55 6.52 2.16 -1.19
N ILE A 56 6.67 1.10 -1.97
CA ILE A 56 7.95 0.76 -2.60
C ILE A 56 7.76 0.75 -4.11
N THR A 57 8.80 1.20 -4.83
CA THR A 57 8.83 1.20 -6.28
C THR A 57 10.19 0.73 -6.77
N ARG A 58 10.19 0.03 -7.91
CA ARG A 58 11.39 -0.16 -8.72
C ARG A 58 11.92 1.19 -9.20
N THR A 59 13.22 1.41 -9.08
CA THR A 59 13.91 2.61 -9.58
C THR A 59 14.25 2.51 -11.07
N ASN A 60 14.37 1.29 -11.61
CA ASN A 60 14.95 1.05 -12.94
C ASN A 60 14.01 0.34 -13.94
N GLN A 61 12.77 0.01 -13.57
CA GLN A 61 11.82 -0.69 -14.46
C GLN A 61 10.40 -0.11 -14.38
N ARG A 62 9.60 -0.38 -15.41
CA ARG A 62 8.14 -0.15 -15.44
C ARG A 62 7.42 -1.40 -14.90
N GLY A 63 6.36 -1.21 -14.12
CA GLY A 63 5.56 -2.31 -13.57
C GLY A 63 5.98 -2.71 -12.15
N GLY A 64 5.12 -3.49 -11.49
CA GLY A 64 5.17 -3.73 -10.04
C GLY A 64 4.79 -2.48 -9.26
N ARG A 65 4.35 -2.63 -8.01
CA ARG A 65 4.31 -1.61 -6.94
C ARG A 65 3.34 -2.01 -5.85
N LEU A 66 3.82 -1.87 -4.62
CA LEU A 66 3.09 -2.12 -3.40
C LEU A 66 2.85 -0.80 -2.67
N SER A 67 1.66 -0.63 -2.15
CA SER A 67 1.30 0.48 -1.28
C SER A 67 0.58 -0.06 -0.06
N LEU A 68 0.90 0.51 1.09
CA LEU A 68 0.31 0.17 2.36
C LEU A 68 -0.12 1.46 3.05
N TYR A 69 -1.38 1.48 3.44
CA TYR A 69 -2.03 2.58 4.15
C TYR A 69 -2.42 2.12 5.55
N THR A 70 -2.03 2.88 6.57
CA THR A 70 -2.36 2.60 7.98
C THR A 70 -3.23 3.69 8.55
N LEU A 71 -4.40 3.35 9.10
CA LEU A 71 -5.34 4.32 9.64
C LEU A 71 -4.81 4.98 10.92
N GLY A 72 -4.90 6.30 10.98
CA GLY A 72 -4.54 7.10 12.15
C GLY A 72 -3.03 7.19 12.39
N ASP A 73 -2.66 7.39 13.66
CA ASP A 73 -1.27 7.66 14.07
C ASP A 73 -0.52 6.40 14.54
N LYS A 74 -1.10 5.22 14.32
CA LYS A 74 -0.46 3.97 14.72
C LYS A 74 0.81 3.79 13.90
N LYS A 75 1.95 3.77 14.60
CA LYS A 75 3.26 3.58 13.98
C LYS A 75 3.48 2.11 13.70
N TYR A 76 3.86 1.84 12.47
CA TYR A 76 4.43 0.57 12.07
C TYR A 76 5.82 0.85 11.53
N ASP A 77 6.77 0.01 11.93
CA ASP A 77 8.13 0.07 11.44
C ASP A 77 8.27 -0.84 10.23
N VAL A 78 8.93 -0.35 9.18
CA VAL A 78 9.28 -1.19 8.03
C VAL A 78 10.30 -2.22 8.49
N VAL A 79 10.08 -3.48 8.14
CA VAL A 79 11.03 -4.56 8.41
C VAL A 79 11.85 -4.75 7.14
N ASP A 80 13.01 -4.08 7.10
CA ASP A 80 13.89 -4.03 5.93
C ASP A 80 14.34 -5.43 5.49
N GLU A 81 14.53 -6.37 6.44
CA GLU A 81 14.94 -7.75 6.14
C GLU A 81 13.90 -8.55 5.35
N PHE A 82 12.63 -8.15 5.42
CA PHE A 82 11.53 -8.77 4.69
C PHE A 82 10.93 -7.86 3.61
N THR A 83 11.46 -6.65 3.45
CA THR A 83 11.05 -5.72 2.41
C THR A 83 12.02 -5.84 1.23
N VAL A 84 11.50 -6.29 0.09
CA VAL A 84 12.35 -6.59 -1.07
C VAL A 84 11.67 -6.16 -2.36
N VAL A 85 12.47 -5.65 -3.28
CA VAL A 85 12.08 -5.40 -4.65
C VAL A 85 13.09 -6.14 -5.52
N CYS A 86 12.68 -7.28 -6.07
CA CYS A 86 13.49 -8.08 -6.99
C CYS A 86 12.69 -8.40 -8.25
N ASP A 87 13.32 -9.00 -9.26
CA ASP A 87 12.66 -9.25 -10.55
C ASP A 87 11.48 -10.21 -10.43
N ASP A 88 11.55 -11.18 -9.52
CA ASP A 88 10.56 -12.26 -9.36
C ASP A 88 9.37 -11.87 -8.47
N TYR A 89 9.58 -11.03 -7.46
CA TYR A 89 8.54 -10.59 -6.55
C TYR A 89 8.92 -9.28 -5.86
N GLU A 90 7.89 -8.62 -5.34
CA GLU A 90 8.01 -7.45 -4.49
C GLU A 90 7.36 -7.81 -3.16
N ALA A 91 7.91 -7.35 -2.05
CA ALA A 91 7.28 -7.49 -0.75
C ALA A 91 7.52 -6.22 0.07
N LEU A 92 6.46 -5.74 0.70
CA LEU A 92 6.52 -4.66 1.67
C LEU A 92 6.05 -5.22 3.00
N CYS A 93 6.97 -5.28 3.97
CA CYS A 93 6.71 -5.81 5.29
C CYS A 93 6.85 -4.72 6.34
N MET A 94 5.88 -4.65 7.23
CA MET A 94 5.92 -3.73 8.36
C MET A 94 5.41 -4.42 9.61
N THR A 95 5.84 -3.96 10.78
CA THR A 95 5.49 -4.55 12.06
C THR A 95 5.15 -3.49 13.08
N ASP A 96 4.28 -3.84 14.01
CA ASP A 96 4.30 -3.24 15.34
C ASP A 96 4.86 -4.27 16.33
N ASP A 97 4.77 -4.00 17.63
CA ASP A 97 5.25 -4.91 18.69
C ASP A 97 4.50 -6.26 18.76
N VAL A 98 3.40 -6.44 18.01
CA VAL A 98 2.45 -7.55 18.14
C VAL A 98 2.19 -8.28 16.82
N VAL A 99 2.20 -7.57 15.69
CA VAL A 99 1.74 -8.05 14.39
C VAL A 99 2.73 -7.67 13.29
N LEU A 100 3.11 -8.66 12.49
CA LEU A 100 3.78 -8.48 11.21
C LEU A 100 2.75 -8.49 10.07
N LEU A 101 2.82 -7.49 9.20
CA LEU A 101 1.97 -7.35 8.02
C LEU A 101 2.84 -7.33 6.77
N SER A 102 2.43 -8.10 5.76
CA SER A 102 3.15 -8.24 4.51
C SER A 102 2.17 -8.15 3.34
N VAL A 103 2.52 -7.34 2.35
CA VAL A 103 1.91 -7.38 1.02
C VAL A 103 2.98 -7.81 0.02
N ILE A 104 2.59 -8.67 -0.93
CA ILE A 104 3.44 -9.27 -1.97
C ILE A 104 2.71 -9.14 -3.30
#